data_AF-A0A1F6RNU4-F1
#
_entry.id   AF-A0A1F6RNU4-F1
#
_cell.length_a   1.000
_cell.length_b   1.000
_cell.length_c   1.000
_cell.angle_alpha   90.00
_cell.angle_beta   90.00
_cell.angle_gamma   90.00
#
_symmetry.space_group_name_H-M   'P 1'
#
loop_
_entity.id
_entity.type
_entity.pdbx_description
1 polymer ?
#
loop_
_entity_poly.entity_id
_entity_poly.type
_entity_poly.pdbx_seq_one_letter_code
_entity_poly.pdbx_strand_id
1 'polypeptide(L)'
;MQNILTERIGIASLFLLAVFSFFGWYAFFNDTITSYVGGTISMLLGFSFAGIFFFIGAILWQNRLEMLLGGLLPFVPLLLFTQVWYVALAVCIAFLVTLVSIHFIHAEKHERIRFQFFKVTEAGQFFFIMSLSLVIATAYFSRIEHASWEELVPRFRLGESTANIILKTASYWQPELGQLQTSQTSVDEYLIRLSEEKTLPAEPLPGEQPGGASETFGVEFSLVPGIEERLRQAGISFEDIAASPAIRDYYLQAGRLQLSELAGREVRGSDPITLVFSEVIQSRLIETFNGTDRINRLPVRAIPFALAVILFLTLLPLGSFLGYFWRAFGYIVFLFLLKTEQLEIVEHLDEVEELEVTD
;
A
#
# COMPACT_ATOMS: atom_id res chain seq x y z
N MET A 1 20.21 1.26 43.48
CA MET A 1 21.17 1.12 42.35
C MET A 1 20.47 0.72 41.05
N GLN A 2 19.47 -0.18 41.11
CA GLN A 2 18.66 -0.59 39.94
C GLN A 2 18.05 0.57 39.15
N ASN A 3 17.42 1.57 39.80
CA ASN A 3 16.80 2.71 39.09
C ASN A 3 17.79 3.48 38.19
N ILE A 4 19.04 3.66 38.63
CA ILE A 4 20.07 4.37 37.87
C ILE A 4 20.47 3.58 36.62
N LEU A 5 20.47 2.25 36.69
CA LEU A 5 20.82 1.41 35.55
C LEU A 5 19.69 1.41 34.51
N THR A 6 18.44 1.26 34.94
CA THR A 6 17.27 1.32 34.07
C THR A 6 17.17 2.67 33.36
N GLU A 7 17.42 3.77 34.08
CA GLU A 7 17.44 5.12 33.51
C GLU A 7 18.53 5.26 32.43
N ARG A 8 19.74 4.74 32.66
CA ARG A 8 20.82 4.76 31.66
C ARG A 8 20.47 3.99 30.39
N ILE A 9 19.83 2.83 30.53
CA ILE A 9 19.42 2.00 29.38
C ILE A 9 18.26 2.68 28.64
N GLY A 10 17.32 3.30 29.35
CA GLY A 10 16.25 4.10 28.77
C GLY A 10 16.78 5.30 27.98
N ILE A 11 17.80 6.00 28.49
CA ILE A 11 18.45 7.10 27.76
C ILE A 11 19.22 6.56 26.54
N ALA A 12 19.92 5.43 26.67
CA ALA A 12 20.62 4.81 25.54
C ALA A 12 19.65 4.40 24.42
N SER A 13 18.47 3.87 24.76
CA SER A 13 17.45 3.54 23.77
C SER A 13 16.87 4.78 23.08
N LEU A 14 16.68 5.89 23.80
CA LEU A 14 16.31 7.19 23.19
C LEU A 14 17.37 7.70 22.22
N PHE A 15 18.65 7.61 22.59
CA PHE A 15 19.75 8.02 21.72
C PHE A 15 19.78 7.18 20.43
N LEU A 16 19.69 5.85 20.55
CA LEU A 16 19.67 4.95 19.39
C LEU A 16 18.42 5.18 18.52
N LEU A 17 17.26 5.40 19.14
CA LEU A 17 16.03 5.77 18.44
C LEU A 17 16.22 7.03 17.60
N ALA A 18 16.83 8.08 18.16
CA ALA A 18 17.10 9.32 17.46
C ALA A 18 18.08 9.12 16.28
N VAL A 19 19.16 8.36 16.47
CA VAL A 19 20.15 8.07 15.44
C VAL A 19 19.53 7.29 14.27
N PHE A 20 18.81 6.21 14.56
CA PHE A 20 18.19 5.39 13.51
C PHE A 20 17.01 6.09 12.83
N SER A 21 16.23 6.88 13.57
CA SER A 21 15.22 7.76 12.98
C SER A 21 15.85 8.77 12.02
N PHE A 22 16.91 9.46 12.45
CA PHE A 22 17.62 10.40 11.59
C PHE A 22 18.16 9.72 10.33
N PHE A 23 18.74 8.53 10.46
CA PHE A 23 19.20 7.74 9.32
C PHE A 23 18.05 7.34 8.38
N GLY A 24 16.91 6.90 8.92
CA GLY A 24 15.72 6.56 8.12
C GLY A 24 15.19 7.75 7.32
N TRP A 25 15.10 8.92 7.95
CA TRP A 25 14.70 10.17 7.27
C TRP A 25 15.75 10.66 6.28
N TYR A 26 17.03 10.57 6.61
CA TYR A 26 18.12 10.90 5.70
C TYR A 26 18.05 10.03 4.43
N ALA A 27 17.93 8.71 4.58
CA ALA A 27 17.78 7.79 3.44
C ALA A 27 16.50 8.09 2.63
N PHE A 28 15.38 8.38 3.31
CA PHE A 28 14.14 8.79 2.66
C PHE A 28 14.36 10.01 1.76
N PHE A 29 14.99 11.08 2.28
CA PHE A 29 15.19 12.32 1.53
C PHE A 29 16.36 12.25 0.54
N ASN A 30 17.38 11.45 0.75
CA ASN A 30 18.55 11.44 -0.14
C ASN A 30 18.42 10.43 -1.30
N ASP A 31 17.92 9.22 -1.05
CA ASP A 31 18.05 8.12 -2.02
C ASP A 31 16.74 7.76 -2.76
N THR A 32 15.57 8.07 -2.18
CA THR A 32 14.28 7.66 -2.80
C THR A 32 13.98 8.36 -4.14
N ILE A 33 14.74 9.41 -4.52
CA ILE A 33 14.57 10.10 -5.81
C ILE A 33 15.30 9.42 -6.97
N THR A 34 16.43 8.77 -6.72
CA THR A 34 17.31 8.28 -7.80
C THR A 34 17.03 6.85 -8.26
N SER A 35 15.89 6.27 -7.84
CA SER A 35 15.39 4.96 -8.31
C SER A 35 16.28 3.77 -7.95
N TYR A 36 17.21 3.90 -7.01
CA TYR A 36 18.01 2.77 -6.55
C TYR A 36 17.29 1.98 -5.47
N VAL A 37 17.12 0.68 -5.71
CA VAL A 37 16.62 -0.32 -4.74
C VAL A 37 17.33 -0.19 -3.37
N GLY A 38 18.61 0.18 -3.39
CA GLY A 38 19.40 0.40 -2.17
C GLY A 38 18.83 1.48 -1.24
N GLY A 39 18.29 2.57 -1.78
CA GLY A 39 17.72 3.66 -0.99
C GLY A 39 16.51 3.22 -0.16
N THR A 40 15.61 2.48 -0.80
CA THR A 40 14.41 1.92 -0.14
C THR A 40 14.80 0.94 0.97
N ILE A 41 15.82 0.12 0.76
CA ILE A 41 16.32 -0.82 1.78
C ILE A 41 16.92 -0.07 2.97
N SER A 42 17.78 0.94 2.72
CA SER A 42 18.38 1.76 3.77
C SER A 42 17.32 2.47 4.62
N MET A 43 16.32 3.05 3.98
CA MET A 43 15.17 3.68 4.64
C MET A 43 14.41 2.66 5.52
N LEU A 44 14.10 1.49 4.97
CA LEU A 44 13.38 0.44 5.69
C LEU A 44 14.18 -0.08 6.89
N LEU A 45 15.49 -0.24 6.76
CA LEU A 45 16.38 -0.62 7.86
C LEU A 45 16.41 0.47 8.94
N GLY A 46 16.55 1.74 8.57
CA GLY A 46 16.55 2.86 9.51
C GLY A 46 15.29 2.92 10.36
N PHE A 47 14.11 2.91 9.72
CA PHE A 47 12.85 2.89 10.45
C PHE A 47 12.63 1.59 11.23
N SER A 48 13.16 0.45 10.76
CA SER A 48 13.04 -0.81 11.48
C SER A 48 13.83 -0.83 12.78
N PHE A 49 15.08 -0.37 12.76
CA PHE A 49 15.87 -0.22 13.98
C PHE A 49 15.25 0.81 14.92
N ALA A 50 14.75 1.92 14.40
CA ALA A 50 14.00 2.89 15.21
C ALA A 50 12.79 2.23 15.89
N GLY A 51 11.99 1.44 15.17
CA GLY A 51 10.85 0.70 15.74
C GLY A 51 11.26 -0.29 16.84
N ILE A 52 12.37 -1.01 16.67
CA ILE A 52 12.92 -1.92 17.69
C ILE A 52 13.25 -1.15 18.98
N PHE A 53 14.01 -0.06 18.87
CA PHE A 53 14.40 0.74 20.04
C PHE A 53 13.23 1.50 20.66
N PHE A 54 12.22 1.86 19.86
CA PHE A 54 10.97 2.42 20.37
C PHE A 54 10.26 1.43 21.29
N PHE A 55 10.06 0.16 20.88
CA PHE A 55 9.35 -0.80 21.73
C PHE A 55 10.14 -1.20 22.98
N ILE A 56 11.47 -1.35 22.86
CA ILE A 56 12.33 -1.58 24.04
C ILE A 56 12.23 -0.37 24.98
N GLY A 57 12.38 0.83 24.43
CA GLY A 57 12.31 2.09 25.17
C GLY A 57 10.97 2.27 25.86
N ALA A 58 9.85 2.07 25.16
CA ALA A 58 8.50 2.23 25.70
C ALA A 58 8.21 1.34 26.92
N ILE A 59 8.93 0.23 27.11
CA ILE A 59 8.83 -0.59 28.33
C ILE A 59 9.70 -0.02 29.45
N LEU A 60 10.89 0.48 29.10
CA LEU A 60 11.92 0.93 30.03
C LEU A 60 11.74 2.38 30.51
N TRP A 61 11.06 3.23 29.74
CA TRP A 61 10.87 4.63 30.09
C TRP A 61 9.97 4.75 31.32
N GLN A 62 10.52 5.24 32.42
CA GLN A 62 9.77 5.43 33.66
C GLN A 62 9.38 6.89 33.84
N ASN A 63 10.23 7.80 33.34
CA ASN A 63 10.04 9.23 33.50
C ASN A 63 9.13 9.80 32.42
N ARG A 64 8.29 10.78 32.78
CA ARG A 64 7.43 11.49 31.81
C ARG A 64 8.24 12.13 30.68
N LEU A 65 9.43 12.65 30.98
CA LEU A 65 10.31 13.24 29.98
C LEU A 65 10.81 12.22 28.96
N GLU A 66 11.16 11.01 29.40
CA GLU A 66 11.60 9.93 28.51
C GLU A 66 10.47 9.50 27.58
N MET A 67 9.24 9.41 28.09
CA MET A 67 8.06 9.10 27.28
C MET A 67 7.78 10.19 26.23
N LEU A 68 7.86 11.47 26.63
CA LEU A 68 7.67 12.60 25.72
C LEU A 68 8.76 12.63 24.65
N LEU A 69 10.03 12.45 25.03
CA LEU A 69 11.14 12.38 24.07
C LEU A 69 11.01 11.15 23.17
N GLY A 70 10.65 10.00 23.71
CA GLY A 70 10.48 8.75 22.98
C GLY A 70 9.34 8.80 21.96
N GLY A 71 8.27 9.53 22.26
CA GLY A 71 7.20 9.79 21.31
C GLY A 71 7.58 10.79 20.21
N LEU A 72 8.46 11.76 20.52
CA LEU A 72 8.77 12.87 19.63
C LEU A 72 9.97 12.57 18.70
N LEU A 73 11.03 11.96 19.23
CA LEU A 73 12.29 11.69 18.52
C LEU A 73 12.17 10.92 17.20
N PRO A 74 11.23 9.97 17.02
CA PRO A 74 11.05 9.30 15.73
C PRO A 74 10.72 10.25 14.57
N PHE A 75 10.19 11.44 14.85
CA PHE A 75 9.64 12.34 13.85
C PHE A 75 10.39 13.67 13.73
N VAL A 76 11.11 14.10 14.77
CA VAL A 76 11.86 15.38 14.76
C VAL A 76 12.81 15.52 13.56
N PRO A 77 13.58 14.49 13.16
CA PRO A 77 14.49 14.63 12.03
C PRO A 77 13.80 15.06 10.73
N LEU A 78 12.53 14.69 10.52
CA LEU A 78 11.75 15.10 9.35
C LEU A 78 11.71 16.63 9.19
N LEU A 79 11.56 17.38 10.28
CA LEU A 79 11.47 18.84 10.25
C LEU A 79 12.78 19.51 9.80
N LEU A 80 13.91 18.79 9.86
CA LEU A 80 15.19 19.27 9.36
C LEU A 80 15.27 19.16 7.83
N PHE A 81 14.57 18.20 7.23
CA PHE A 81 14.59 17.95 5.79
C PHE A 81 13.48 18.67 5.02
N THR A 82 12.36 18.98 5.67
CA THR A 82 11.24 19.68 5.04
C THR A 82 10.68 20.77 5.95
N GLN A 83 10.51 21.97 5.40
CA GLN A 83 10.08 23.18 6.11
C GLN A 83 8.66 23.58 5.70
N VAL A 84 7.75 22.61 5.66
CA VAL A 84 6.35 22.86 5.28
C VAL A 84 5.42 22.70 6.48
N TRP A 85 4.52 23.68 6.67
CA TRP A 85 3.70 23.78 7.89
C TRP A 85 2.80 22.57 8.13
N TYR A 86 2.25 21.95 7.08
CA TYR A 86 1.39 20.77 7.24
C TYR A 86 2.19 19.53 7.64
N VAL A 87 3.50 19.49 7.35
CA VAL A 87 4.38 18.42 7.86
C VAL A 87 4.57 18.59 9.37
N ALA A 88 4.76 19.81 9.85
CA ALA A 88 4.79 20.09 11.29
C ALA A 88 3.48 19.67 11.97
N LEU A 89 2.33 19.94 11.35
CA LEU A 89 1.03 19.47 11.84
C LEU A 89 0.96 17.94 11.89
N ALA A 90 1.39 17.24 10.84
CA ALA A 90 1.41 15.78 10.82
C ALA A 90 2.35 15.19 11.88
N VAL A 91 3.50 15.81 12.13
CA VAL A 91 4.42 15.44 13.21
C VAL A 91 3.76 15.62 14.59
N CYS A 92 3.02 16.71 14.80
CA CYS A 92 2.26 16.92 16.04
C CYS A 92 1.18 15.84 16.25
N ILE A 93 0.41 15.52 15.20
CA ILE A 93 -0.61 14.46 15.27
C ILE A 93 0.03 13.10 15.55
N ALA A 94 1.11 12.78 14.83
CA ALA A 94 1.84 11.53 15.00
C ALA A 94 2.42 11.40 16.40
N PHE A 95 3.01 12.47 16.94
CA PHE A 95 3.48 12.53 18.32
C PHE A 95 2.38 12.18 19.32
N LEU A 96 1.20 12.79 19.21
CA LEU A 96 0.06 12.48 20.09
C LEU A 96 -0.38 11.02 19.97
N VAL A 97 -0.47 10.48 18.76
CA VAL A 97 -0.80 9.07 18.51
C VAL A 97 0.28 8.14 19.09
N THR A 98 1.56 8.51 19.02
CA THR A 98 2.64 7.74 19.64
C THR A 98 2.60 7.81 21.17
N LEU A 99 2.20 8.94 21.76
CA LEU A 99 1.97 8.99 23.21
C LEU A 99 0.84 8.05 23.64
N VAL A 100 -0.22 7.93 22.82
CA VAL A 100 -1.27 6.92 23.04
C VAL A 100 -0.69 5.51 22.97
N SER A 101 0.18 5.21 22.00
CA SER A 101 0.92 3.94 21.92
C SER A 101 1.68 3.62 23.21
N ILE A 102 2.48 4.58 23.72
CA ILE A 102 3.26 4.42 24.95
C ILE A 102 2.32 4.22 26.15
N HIS A 103 1.21 4.96 26.22
CA HIS A 103 0.22 4.83 27.27
C HIS A 103 -0.39 3.42 27.33
N PHE A 104 -0.81 2.86 26.19
CA PHE A 104 -1.33 1.49 26.12
C PHE A 104 -0.29 0.45 26.53
N ILE A 105 0.99 0.62 26.14
CA ILE A 105 2.09 -0.26 26.56
C ILE A 105 2.26 -0.21 28.09
N HIS A 106 2.18 0.98 28.68
CA HIS A 106 2.32 1.14 30.13
C HIS A 106 1.12 0.61 30.92
N ALA A 107 -0.10 0.85 30.45
CA ALA A 107 -1.31 0.30 31.05
C ALA A 107 -1.26 -1.23 31.06
N GLU A 108 -0.94 -1.83 29.91
CA GLU A 108 -0.80 -3.29 29.77
C GLU A 108 0.34 -3.86 30.63
N LYS A 109 1.40 -3.08 30.87
CA LYS A 109 2.50 -3.45 31.77
C LYS A 109 2.09 -3.45 33.24
N HIS A 110 1.21 -2.53 33.66
CA HIS A 110 0.80 -2.39 35.06
C HIS A 110 -0.35 -3.33 35.44
N GLU A 111 -1.26 -3.64 34.52
CA GLU A 111 -2.42 -4.50 34.80
C GLU A 111 -2.05 -6.00 34.88
N ARG A 112 -0.86 -6.40 34.44
CA ARG A 112 -0.47 -7.81 34.35
C ARG A 112 0.38 -8.27 35.53
N ILE A 113 -0.10 -9.33 36.19
CA ILE A 113 0.64 -10.08 37.22
C ILE A 113 1.93 -10.71 36.66
N ARG A 114 1.91 -11.19 35.41
CA ARG A 114 3.09 -11.79 34.75
C ARG A 114 3.49 -10.98 33.54
N PHE A 115 4.71 -10.45 33.57
CA PHE A 115 5.27 -9.69 32.47
C PHE A 115 5.47 -10.56 31.23
N GLN A 116 4.84 -10.20 30.11
CA GLN A 116 5.00 -10.84 28.81
C GLN A 116 5.28 -9.78 27.74
N PHE A 117 6.55 -9.67 27.33
CA PHE A 117 7.02 -8.63 26.39
C PHE A 117 6.14 -8.48 25.14
N PHE A 118 5.77 -9.59 24.50
CA PHE A 118 4.99 -9.57 23.26
C PHE A 118 3.59 -8.99 23.45
N LYS A 119 2.89 -9.34 24.54
CA LYS A 119 1.54 -8.84 24.83
C LYS A 119 1.56 -7.37 25.20
N VAL A 120 2.52 -6.98 26.05
CA VAL A 120 2.72 -5.59 26.47
C VAL A 120 2.98 -4.68 25.27
N THR A 121 3.84 -5.10 24.35
CA THR A 121 4.14 -4.32 23.13
C THR A 121 3.05 -4.38 22.06
N GLU A 122 2.24 -5.44 22.03
CA GLU A 122 1.10 -5.57 21.12
C GLU A 122 0.09 -4.44 21.29
N ALA A 123 -0.23 -4.10 22.55
CA ALA A 123 -1.24 -3.11 22.89
C ALA A 123 -0.96 -1.73 22.27
N GLY A 124 0.31 -1.34 22.15
CA GLY A 124 0.71 -0.07 21.53
C GLY A 124 1.10 -0.15 20.06
N GLN A 125 1.33 -1.34 19.50
CA GLN A 125 1.95 -1.52 18.19
C GLN A 125 1.18 -0.79 17.08
N PHE A 126 -0.14 -0.95 17.03
CA PHE A 126 -0.98 -0.39 15.98
C PHE A 126 -0.86 1.14 15.90
N PHE A 127 -0.94 1.82 17.05
CA PHE A 127 -0.85 3.27 17.12
C PHE A 127 0.53 3.80 16.67
N PHE A 128 1.62 3.13 17.07
CA PHE A 128 2.96 3.51 16.61
C PHE A 128 3.07 3.40 15.09
N ILE A 129 2.61 2.30 14.51
CA ILE A 129 2.67 2.08 13.05
C ILE A 129 1.79 3.07 12.30
N MET A 130 0.59 3.37 12.81
CA MET A 130 -0.29 4.37 12.25
C MET A 130 0.38 5.76 12.23
N SER A 131 1.02 6.14 13.34
CA SER A 131 1.75 7.42 13.44
C SER A 131 2.91 7.49 12.44
N LEU A 132 3.72 6.43 12.33
CA LEU A 132 4.83 6.37 11.38
C LEU A 132 4.35 6.41 9.93
N SER A 133 3.29 5.65 9.60
CA SER A 133 2.71 5.59 8.26
C SER A 133 2.15 6.95 7.83
N LEU A 134 1.47 7.66 8.74
CA LEU A 134 0.95 9.01 8.50
C LEU A 134 2.07 9.99 8.15
N VAL A 135 3.16 9.95 8.91
CA VAL A 135 4.29 10.87 8.72
C VAL A 135 5.05 10.54 7.44
N ILE A 136 5.30 9.27 7.13
CA ILE A 136 5.94 8.86 5.86
C ILE A 136 5.08 9.28 4.66
N ALA A 137 3.77 9.06 4.72
CA ALA A 137 2.85 9.47 3.67
C ALA A 137 2.80 10.99 3.48
N THR A 138 2.84 11.75 4.58
CA THR A 138 2.88 13.22 4.53
C THR A 138 4.21 13.74 3.99
N ALA A 139 5.33 13.13 4.41
CA ALA A 139 6.65 13.45 3.88
C ALA A 139 6.73 13.15 2.38
N TYR A 140 6.15 12.04 1.94
CA TYR A 140 6.02 11.68 0.54
C TYR A 140 5.20 12.73 -0.23
N PHE A 141 4.00 13.08 0.26
CA PHE A 141 3.17 14.14 -0.31
C PHE A 141 3.94 15.44 -0.50
N SER A 142 4.67 15.90 0.53
CA SER A 142 5.44 17.14 0.48
C SER A 142 6.50 17.18 -0.61
N ARG A 143 6.96 16.00 -1.01
CA ARG A 143 7.98 15.86 -2.04
C ARG A 143 7.40 15.86 -3.45
N ILE A 144 6.20 15.30 -3.62
CA ILE A 144 5.57 15.14 -4.93
C ILE A 144 4.50 16.19 -5.23
N GLU A 145 4.13 17.05 -4.29
CA GLU A 145 3.07 18.06 -4.50
C GLU A 145 3.39 19.08 -5.60
N HIS A 146 4.67 19.28 -5.92
CA HIS A 146 5.16 20.17 -6.97
C HIS A 146 5.59 19.42 -8.24
N ALA A 147 5.61 18.08 -8.22
CA ALA A 147 5.98 17.30 -9.40
C ALA A 147 4.89 17.42 -10.46
N SER A 148 5.27 17.68 -11.71
CA SER A 148 4.32 17.65 -12.81
C SER A 148 3.87 16.20 -13.05
N TRP A 149 2.67 16.02 -13.58
CA TRP A 149 2.16 14.69 -13.90
C TRP A 149 3.10 13.93 -14.84
N GLU A 150 3.73 14.64 -15.79
CA GLU A 150 4.74 14.09 -16.71
C GLU A 150 5.96 13.50 -15.98
N GLU A 151 6.32 14.00 -14.81
CA GLU A 151 7.38 13.45 -13.95
C GLU A 151 6.90 12.26 -13.10
N LEU A 152 5.61 12.21 -12.78
CA LEU A 152 5.00 11.14 -11.98
C LEU A 152 4.68 9.90 -12.84
N VAL A 153 4.20 10.06 -14.07
CA VAL A 153 3.77 8.98 -14.98
C VAL A 153 4.86 7.92 -15.26
N PRO A 154 6.13 8.26 -15.51
CA PRO A 154 7.17 7.25 -15.75
C PRO A 154 7.36 6.30 -14.56
N ARG A 155 7.05 6.75 -13.34
CA ARG A 155 7.11 5.93 -12.11
C ARG A 155 5.94 4.97 -11.98
N PHE A 156 4.85 5.21 -12.72
CA PHE A 156 3.67 4.33 -12.82
C PHE A 156 3.74 3.36 -13.99
N ARG A 157 4.91 3.15 -14.62
CA ARG A 157 5.05 2.04 -15.56
C ARG A 157 4.72 0.75 -14.82
N LEU A 158 3.48 0.29 -14.99
CA LEU A 158 2.99 -0.98 -14.49
C LEU A 158 3.85 -2.04 -15.17
N GLY A 159 4.89 -2.51 -14.48
CA GLY A 159 5.61 -3.68 -14.95
C GLY A 159 4.62 -4.83 -15.09
N GLU A 160 4.93 -5.81 -15.94
CA GLU A 160 4.09 -7.01 -16.13
C GLU A 160 3.62 -7.62 -14.79
N SER A 161 4.46 -7.55 -13.75
CA SER A 161 4.14 -8.00 -12.40
C SER A 161 3.03 -7.20 -11.71
N THR A 162 2.96 -5.87 -11.87
CA THR A 162 1.93 -5.04 -11.24
C THR A 162 0.60 -5.18 -11.97
N ALA A 163 0.64 -5.27 -13.30
CA ALA A 163 -0.54 -5.57 -14.12
C ALA A 163 -1.15 -6.92 -13.71
N ASN A 164 -0.32 -7.95 -13.49
CA ASN A 164 -0.78 -9.26 -12.98
C ASN A 164 -1.47 -9.18 -11.61
N ILE A 165 -1.01 -8.30 -10.72
CA ILE A 165 -1.64 -8.12 -9.40
C ILE A 165 -2.97 -7.40 -9.55
N ILE A 166 -3.04 -6.32 -10.34
CA ILE A 166 -4.28 -5.59 -10.60
C ILE A 166 -5.31 -6.52 -11.25
N LEU A 167 -4.91 -7.29 -12.26
CA LEU A 167 -5.77 -8.27 -12.93
C LEU A 167 -6.21 -9.37 -11.97
N LYS A 168 -5.34 -9.86 -11.08
CA LYS A 168 -5.70 -10.84 -10.05
C LYS A 168 -6.74 -10.27 -9.08
N THR A 169 -6.57 -9.04 -8.63
CA THR A 169 -7.55 -8.38 -7.77
C THR A 169 -8.85 -8.11 -8.50
N ALA A 170 -8.80 -7.65 -9.76
CA ALA A 170 -9.99 -7.45 -10.59
C ALA A 170 -10.72 -8.78 -10.87
N SER A 171 -9.98 -9.87 -11.05
CA SER A 171 -10.54 -11.21 -11.29
C SER A 171 -11.39 -11.74 -10.14
N TYR A 172 -11.14 -11.27 -8.91
CA TYR A 172 -11.98 -11.57 -7.76
C TYR A 172 -13.39 -10.97 -7.89
N TRP A 173 -13.50 -9.81 -8.54
CA TRP A 173 -14.78 -9.12 -8.77
C TRP A 173 -15.42 -9.49 -10.10
N GLN A 174 -14.61 -9.84 -11.11
CA GLN A 174 -15.04 -10.24 -12.43
C GLN A 174 -14.26 -11.47 -12.93
N PRO A 175 -14.84 -12.69 -12.82
CA PRO A 175 -14.15 -13.95 -13.10
C PRO A 175 -13.55 -14.04 -14.51
N GLU A 176 -14.16 -13.37 -15.49
CA GLU A 176 -13.73 -13.33 -16.89
C GLU A 176 -12.32 -12.78 -17.07
N LEU A 177 -11.94 -11.77 -16.27
CA LEU A 177 -10.60 -11.19 -16.29
C LEU A 177 -9.53 -12.17 -15.74
N GLY A 178 -9.93 -13.12 -14.91
CA GLY A 178 -9.06 -14.16 -14.38
C GLY A 178 -8.61 -15.16 -15.44
N GLN A 179 -9.44 -15.43 -16.45
CA GLN A 179 -9.13 -16.36 -17.54
C GLN A 179 -8.05 -15.81 -18.49
N LEU A 180 -7.92 -14.48 -18.56
CA LEU A 180 -6.89 -13.78 -19.33
C LEU A 180 -5.50 -13.86 -18.70
N GLN A 181 -5.42 -14.15 -17.39
CA GLN A 181 -4.14 -14.23 -16.67
C GLN A 181 -3.44 -15.58 -16.86
N THR A 182 -4.19 -16.67 -16.95
CA THR A 182 -3.65 -18.04 -17.02
C THR A 182 -3.23 -18.46 -18.41
N SER A 183 -3.61 -17.71 -19.44
CA SER A 183 -3.37 -18.07 -20.82
C SER A 183 -2.41 -17.04 -21.44
N GLN A 184 -1.28 -17.50 -21.98
CA GLN A 184 -0.38 -16.68 -22.83
C GLN A 184 -1.08 -16.37 -24.18
N THR A 185 -2.30 -15.88 -24.10
CA THR A 185 -3.18 -15.70 -25.24
C THR A 185 -2.69 -14.51 -26.02
N SER A 186 -2.40 -14.76 -27.30
CA SER A 186 -2.08 -13.71 -28.25
C SER A 186 -3.32 -12.86 -28.54
N VAL A 187 -3.13 -11.62 -28.99
CA VAL A 187 -4.24 -10.73 -29.35
C VAL A 187 -5.21 -11.40 -30.34
N ASP A 188 -4.69 -12.15 -31.31
CA ASP A 188 -5.53 -12.85 -32.29
C ASP A 188 -6.37 -13.95 -31.65
N GLU A 189 -5.75 -14.76 -30.81
CA GLU A 189 -6.43 -15.86 -30.13
C GLU A 189 -7.51 -15.32 -29.19
N TYR A 190 -7.27 -14.17 -28.55
CA TYR A 190 -8.26 -13.49 -27.73
C TYR A 190 -9.45 -12.98 -28.56
N LEU A 191 -9.19 -12.30 -29.68
CA LEU A 191 -10.23 -11.82 -30.58
C LEU A 191 -11.07 -12.98 -31.15
N ILE A 192 -10.43 -14.08 -31.53
CA ILE A 192 -11.13 -15.29 -32.01
C ILE A 192 -12.05 -15.84 -30.92
N ARG A 193 -11.57 -15.99 -29.68
CA ARG A 193 -12.41 -16.46 -28.56
C ARG A 193 -13.61 -15.55 -28.31
N LEU A 194 -13.42 -14.23 -28.37
CA LEU A 194 -14.52 -13.27 -28.25
C LEU A 194 -15.58 -13.44 -29.36
N SER A 195 -15.15 -13.74 -30.59
CA SER A 195 -16.09 -14.01 -31.69
C SER A 195 -16.83 -15.32 -31.49
N GLU A 196 -16.15 -16.37 -31.02
CA GLU A 196 -16.75 -17.69 -30.78
C GLU A 196 -17.77 -17.65 -29.62
N GLU A 197 -17.45 -16.93 -28.54
CA GLU A 197 -18.32 -16.76 -27.38
C GLU A 197 -19.60 -15.98 -27.70
N LYS A 198 -19.54 -14.97 -28.57
CA LYS A 198 -20.73 -14.24 -29.07
C LYS A 198 -21.57 -15.04 -30.08
N THR A 199 -20.99 -16.03 -30.77
CA THR A 199 -21.68 -16.81 -31.81
C THR A 199 -22.37 -18.05 -31.25
N LEU A 200 -21.98 -18.49 -30.04
CA LEU A 200 -22.70 -19.54 -29.34
C LEU A 200 -24.01 -18.97 -28.77
N PRO A 201 -25.19 -19.54 -29.10
CA PRO A 201 -26.40 -19.20 -28.37
C PRO A 201 -26.15 -19.55 -26.91
N ALA A 202 -26.40 -18.61 -26.00
CA ALA A 202 -26.33 -18.87 -24.57
C ALA A 202 -27.25 -20.05 -24.23
N GLU A 203 -26.70 -21.26 -24.13
CA GLU A 203 -27.40 -22.35 -23.48
C GLU A 203 -27.59 -21.90 -22.04
N PRO A 204 -28.83 -21.80 -21.53
CA PRO A 204 -29.04 -21.44 -20.15
C PRO A 204 -28.35 -22.51 -19.31
N LEU A 205 -27.41 -22.09 -18.46
CA LEU A 205 -26.82 -22.97 -17.46
C LEU A 205 -27.96 -23.63 -16.69
N PRO A 206 -27.94 -24.96 -16.49
CA PRO A 206 -28.99 -25.66 -15.78
C PRO A 206 -29.01 -25.19 -14.32
N GLY A 207 -29.84 -24.20 -14.03
CA GLY A 207 -29.95 -23.57 -12.70
C GLY A 207 -30.36 -22.09 -12.70
N GLU A 208 -30.23 -21.36 -13.81
CA GLU A 208 -30.63 -19.94 -13.83
C GLU A 208 -32.11 -19.78 -14.18
N GLN A 209 -32.89 -19.40 -13.17
CA GLN A 209 -34.30 -19.05 -13.32
C GLN A 209 -34.43 -17.73 -14.10
N PRO A 210 -35.33 -17.66 -15.10
CA PRO A 210 -35.62 -16.42 -15.81
C PRO A 210 -36.51 -15.54 -14.93
N GLY A 211 -35.90 -14.67 -14.13
CA GLY A 211 -36.69 -13.76 -13.27
C GLY A 211 -35.93 -12.83 -12.33
N GLY A 212 -34.60 -12.89 -12.28
CA GLY A 212 -33.80 -11.94 -11.51
C GLY A 212 -33.16 -10.91 -12.42
N ALA A 213 -33.81 -9.76 -12.59
CA ALA A 213 -33.11 -8.55 -13.02
C ALA A 213 -32.14 -8.16 -11.89
N SER A 214 -31.01 -8.86 -11.82
CA SER A 214 -29.83 -8.30 -11.19
C SER A 214 -29.39 -7.17 -12.10
N GLU A 215 -29.78 -5.95 -11.75
CA GLU A 215 -29.01 -4.74 -12.03
C GLU A 215 -27.66 -4.86 -11.31
N THR A 216 -26.92 -5.93 -11.60
CA THR A 216 -25.47 -5.92 -11.49
C THR A 216 -25.03 -4.74 -12.33
N PHE A 217 -24.19 -3.90 -11.75
CA PHE A 217 -23.54 -2.75 -12.36
C PHE A 217 -22.75 -3.25 -13.60
N GLY A 218 -23.49 -3.54 -14.67
CA GLY A 218 -23.02 -4.07 -15.93
C GLY A 218 -22.44 -2.89 -16.69
N VAL A 219 -21.27 -2.47 -16.24
CA VAL A 219 -20.37 -1.81 -17.16
C VAL A 219 -20.07 -2.89 -18.19
N GLU A 220 -20.82 -2.88 -19.30
CA GLU A 220 -20.44 -3.54 -20.55
C GLU A 220 -19.11 -2.91 -20.98
N PHE A 221 -18.03 -3.29 -20.30
CA PHE A 221 -16.71 -3.27 -20.86
C PHE A 221 -16.70 -4.38 -21.91
N SER A 222 -17.37 -4.13 -23.04
CA SER A 222 -16.89 -4.69 -24.29
C SER A 222 -15.48 -4.15 -24.42
N LEU A 223 -14.49 -4.97 -24.06
CA LEU A 223 -13.08 -4.57 -23.89
C LEU A 223 -12.48 -3.97 -25.17
N VAL A 224 -13.22 -4.05 -26.29
CA VAL A 224 -12.93 -3.34 -27.53
C VAL A 224 -14.19 -2.61 -28.03
N PRO A 225 -14.56 -1.47 -27.42
CA PRO A 225 -15.82 -0.78 -27.67
C PRO A 225 -15.80 -0.10 -29.04
N GLY A 226 -16.42 -0.72 -30.05
CA GLY A 226 -16.50 -0.16 -31.42
C GLY A 226 -16.17 -1.14 -32.55
N ILE A 227 -15.74 -2.38 -32.25
CA ILE A 227 -15.54 -3.42 -33.28
C ILE A 227 -16.87 -3.68 -33.99
N GLU A 228 -17.95 -3.80 -33.20
CA GLU A 228 -19.30 -4.07 -33.71
C GLU A 228 -19.82 -2.97 -34.64
N GLU A 229 -19.55 -1.70 -34.31
CA GLU A 229 -19.93 -0.58 -35.18
C GLU A 229 -19.11 -0.58 -36.48
N ARG A 230 -17.82 -0.93 -36.43
CA ARG A 230 -16.97 -1.08 -37.63
C ARG A 230 -17.43 -2.24 -38.52
N LEU A 231 -17.79 -3.38 -37.93
CA LEU A 231 -18.34 -4.54 -38.66
C LEU A 231 -19.69 -4.20 -39.29
N ARG A 232 -20.56 -3.49 -38.57
CA ARG A 232 -21.85 -3.04 -39.08
C ARG A 232 -21.70 -2.06 -40.24
N GLN A 233 -20.72 -1.15 -40.17
CA GLN A 233 -20.37 -0.25 -41.28
C GLN A 233 -19.83 -1.00 -42.50
N ALA A 234 -19.17 -2.15 -42.29
CA ALA A 234 -18.71 -3.03 -43.36
C ALA A 234 -19.79 -4.00 -43.89
N GLY A 235 -20.98 -4.02 -43.27
CA GLY A 235 -22.09 -4.91 -43.65
C GLY A 235 -21.85 -6.39 -43.30
N ILE A 236 -21.01 -6.67 -42.29
CA ILE A 236 -20.60 -8.02 -41.89
C ILE A 236 -21.32 -8.41 -40.59
N SER A 237 -21.97 -9.58 -40.57
CA SER A 237 -22.54 -10.16 -39.34
C SER A 237 -21.48 -10.96 -38.57
N PHE A 238 -21.63 -11.10 -37.26
CA PHE A 238 -20.77 -11.97 -36.44
C PHE A 238 -20.84 -13.44 -36.89
N GLU A 239 -21.99 -13.88 -37.39
CA GLU A 239 -22.21 -15.23 -37.92
C GLU A 239 -21.34 -15.52 -39.16
N ASP A 240 -21.00 -14.49 -39.94
CA ASP A 240 -20.20 -14.62 -41.16
C ASP A 240 -18.70 -14.78 -40.86
N ILE A 241 -18.26 -14.44 -39.65
CA ILE A 241 -16.86 -14.52 -39.21
C ILE A 241 -16.38 -15.97 -39.18
N ALA A 242 -17.25 -16.90 -38.75
CA ALA A 242 -16.95 -18.33 -38.74
C ALA A 242 -17.04 -18.97 -40.14
N ALA A 243 -17.81 -18.37 -41.05
CA ALA A 243 -18.13 -18.95 -42.35
C ALA A 243 -17.07 -18.65 -43.45
N SER A 244 -16.31 -17.55 -43.33
CA SER A 244 -15.37 -17.13 -44.37
C SER A 244 -14.00 -16.70 -43.80
N PRO A 245 -12.88 -17.28 -44.28
CA PRO A 245 -11.54 -16.90 -43.84
C PRO A 245 -11.22 -15.43 -44.13
N ALA A 246 -11.75 -14.87 -45.23
CA ALA A 246 -11.55 -13.47 -45.58
C ALA A 246 -12.24 -12.51 -44.58
N ILE A 247 -13.38 -12.91 -44.03
CA ILE A 247 -14.14 -12.13 -43.04
C ILE A 247 -13.45 -12.21 -41.67
N ARG A 248 -12.92 -13.39 -41.33
CA ARG A 248 -12.09 -13.59 -40.13
C ARG A 248 -10.84 -12.71 -40.13
N ASP A 249 -10.13 -12.64 -41.25
CA ASP A 249 -8.94 -11.80 -41.37
C ASP A 249 -9.29 -10.31 -41.24
N TYR A 250 -10.42 -9.88 -41.80
CA TYR A 250 -10.93 -8.52 -41.63
C TYR A 250 -11.29 -8.20 -40.18
N TYR A 251 -11.97 -9.12 -39.49
CA TYR A 251 -12.29 -8.99 -38.06
C TYR A 251 -11.03 -8.84 -37.20
N LEU A 252 -10.04 -9.70 -37.41
CA LEU A 252 -8.76 -9.64 -36.70
C LEU A 252 -8.03 -8.31 -36.98
N GLN A 253 -8.01 -7.86 -38.23
CA GLN A 253 -7.39 -6.59 -38.58
C GLN A 253 -8.10 -5.40 -37.92
N ALA A 254 -9.44 -5.39 -37.92
CA ALA A 254 -10.24 -4.35 -37.29
C ALA A 254 -10.03 -4.32 -35.76
N GLY A 255 -9.99 -5.49 -35.12
CA GLY A 255 -9.72 -5.62 -33.69
C GLY A 255 -8.33 -5.14 -33.31
N ARG A 256 -7.29 -5.56 -34.06
CA ARG A 256 -5.92 -5.07 -33.85
C ARG A 256 -5.80 -3.57 -34.05
N LEU A 257 -6.44 -3.01 -35.08
CA LEU A 257 -6.41 -1.58 -35.34
C LEU A 257 -7.02 -0.79 -34.17
N GLN A 258 -8.13 -1.29 -33.63
CA GLN A 258 -8.78 -0.63 -32.50
C GLN A 258 -7.99 -0.75 -31.20
N LEU A 259 -7.41 -1.91 -30.91
CA LEU A 259 -6.48 -2.06 -29.80
C LEU A 259 -5.24 -1.17 -30.00
N SER A 260 -4.79 -0.98 -31.24
CA SER A 260 -3.67 -0.08 -31.56
C SER A 260 -4.00 1.39 -31.27
N GLU A 261 -5.21 1.83 -31.66
CA GLU A 261 -5.71 3.17 -31.33
C GLU A 261 -5.80 3.38 -29.81
N LEU A 262 -6.27 2.37 -29.07
CA LEU A 262 -6.41 2.44 -27.61
C LEU A 262 -5.06 2.39 -26.87
N ALA A 263 -4.10 1.60 -27.37
CA ALA A 263 -2.77 1.46 -26.77
C ALA A 263 -1.80 2.57 -27.21
N GLY A 264 -2.13 3.34 -28.26
CA GLY A 264 -1.27 4.38 -28.80
C GLY A 264 -0.05 3.86 -29.58
N ARG A 265 -0.04 2.57 -29.96
CA ARG A 265 1.01 1.95 -30.77
C ARG A 265 0.42 0.88 -31.68
N GLU A 266 1.17 0.45 -32.69
CA GLU A 266 0.78 -0.70 -33.51
C GLU A 266 0.80 -1.99 -32.69
N VAL A 267 -0.35 -2.69 -32.65
CA VAL A 267 -0.55 -3.97 -31.96
C VAL A 267 -0.47 -5.11 -32.98
N ARG A 268 0.46 -6.05 -32.74
CA ARG A 268 0.61 -7.25 -33.58
C ARG A 268 -0.26 -8.38 -33.05
N GLY A 269 -0.70 -9.25 -33.94
CA GLY A 269 -1.51 -10.42 -33.56
C GLY A 269 -0.79 -11.37 -32.58
N SER A 270 0.54 -11.42 -32.65
CA SER A 270 1.41 -12.20 -31.75
C SER A 270 1.67 -11.54 -30.39
N ASP A 271 1.25 -10.30 -30.19
CA ASP A 271 1.49 -9.60 -28.92
C ASP A 271 0.66 -10.27 -27.81
N PRO A 272 1.21 -10.41 -26.59
CA PRO A 272 0.45 -10.92 -25.46
C PRO A 272 -0.64 -9.91 -25.09
N ILE A 273 -1.89 -10.37 -25.00
CA ILE A 273 -3.03 -9.50 -24.73
C ILE A 273 -2.91 -8.75 -23.39
N THR A 274 -2.25 -9.36 -22.41
CA THR A 274 -1.96 -8.76 -21.10
C THR A 274 -1.10 -7.50 -21.21
N LEU A 275 -0.10 -7.49 -22.10
CA LEU A 275 0.74 -6.33 -22.36
C LEU A 275 -0.09 -5.22 -23.00
N VAL A 276 -0.87 -5.55 -24.03
CA VAL A 276 -1.72 -4.58 -24.73
C VAL A 276 -2.73 -3.95 -23.77
N PHE A 277 -3.39 -4.74 -22.91
CA PHE A 277 -4.31 -4.19 -21.91
C PHE A 277 -3.60 -3.28 -20.90
N SER A 278 -2.40 -3.64 -20.44
CA SER A 278 -1.65 -2.78 -19.52
C SER A 278 -1.33 -1.42 -20.15
N GLU A 279 -1.03 -1.39 -21.45
CA GLU A 279 -0.78 -0.17 -22.23
C GLU A 279 -2.05 0.63 -22.49
N VAL A 280 -3.18 -0.04 -22.77
CA VAL A 280 -4.50 0.61 -22.91
C VAL A 280 -4.92 1.26 -21.59
N ILE A 281 -4.80 0.56 -20.47
CA ILE A 281 -5.10 1.10 -19.13
C ILE A 281 -4.18 2.28 -18.85
N GLN A 282 -2.89 2.14 -19.12
CA GLN A 282 -1.92 3.22 -18.94
C GLN A 282 -2.27 4.44 -19.81
N SER A 283 -2.60 4.23 -21.09
CA SER A 283 -2.96 5.30 -22.03
C SER A 283 -4.26 5.98 -21.64
N ARG A 284 -5.28 5.23 -21.19
CA ARG A 284 -6.55 5.79 -20.69
C ARG A 284 -6.39 6.51 -19.36
N LEU A 285 -5.55 6.02 -18.45
CA LEU A 285 -5.19 6.77 -17.25
C LEU A 285 -4.52 8.09 -17.64
N ILE A 286 -3.51 8.04 -18.52
CA ILE A 286 -2.82 9.23 -19.02
C ILE A 286 -3.82 10.19 -19.67
N GLU A 287 -4.70 9.74 -20.54
CA GLU A 287 -5.70 10.57 -21.23
C GLU A 287 -6.75 11.15 -20.28
N THR A 288 -7.24 10.35 -19.33
CA THR A 288 -8.20 10.79 -18.29
C THR A 288 -7.57 11.84 -17.37
N PHE A 289 -6.27 11.71 -17.08
CA PHE A 289 -5.54 12.64 -16.22
C PHE A 289 -4.91 13.82 -16.99
N ASN A 290 -4.66 13.70 -18.30
CA ASN A 290 -4.18 14.78 -19.18
C ASN A 290 -5.33 15.55 -19.85
N GLY A 291 -6.57 15.10 -19.71
CA GLY A 291 -7.76 15.56 -20.44
C GLY A 291 -7.88 17.08 -20.58
N THR A 292 -7.63 17.51 -21.81
CA THR A 292 -7.43 18.88 -22.32
C THR A 292 -8.66 19.79 -22.27
N ASP A 293 -9.83 19.36 -21.76
CA ASP A 293 -11.03 20.20 -21.73
C ASP A 293 -11.92 20.09 -20.47
N ARG A 294 -11.66 19.14 -19.56
CA ARG A 294 -12.45 19.02 -18.30
C ARG A 294 -11.66 19.27 -17.01
N ILE A 295 -10.34 19.44 -17.10
CA ILE A 295 -9.43 19.62 -15.95
C ILE A 295 -9.14 21.09 -15.64
N ASN A 296 -10.02 22.02 -16.01
CA ASN A 296 -10.09 23.32 -15.29
C ASN A 296 -10.75 23.19 -13.90
N ARG A 297 -11.10 21.97 -13.44
CA ARG A 297 -11.80 21.76 -12.16
C ARG A 297 -11.13 20.82 -11.16
N LEU A 298 -10.18 19.97 -11.55
CA LEU A 298 -9.43 19.18 -10.58
C LEU A 298 -8.20 19.97 -10.13
N PRO A 299 -8.06 20.30 -8.85
CA PRO A 299 -6.89 21.03 -8.39
C PRO A 299 -5.67 20.13 -8.61
N VAL A 300 -4.60 20.70 -9.18
CA VAL A 300 -3.32 20.03 -9.50
C VAL A 300 -2.77 19.20 -8.31
N ARG A 301 -3.16 19.55 -7.07
CA ARG A 301 -2.77 18.88 -5.83
C ARG A 301 -3.55 17.60 -5.48
N ALA A 302 -4.67 17.32 -6.15
CA ALA A 302 -5.51 16.18 -5.83
C ALA A 302 -4.81 14.83 -6.09
N ILE A 303 -4.01 14.74 -7.15
CA ILE A 303 -3.31 13.51 -7.53
C ILE A 303 -2.21 13.16 -6.50
N PRO A 304 -1.24 14.05 -6.19
CA PRO A 304 -0.27 13.79 -5.14
C PRO A 304 -0.90 13.40 -3.80
N PHE A 305 -2.03 14.05 -3.45
CA PHE A 305 -2.77 13.73 -2.25
C PHE A 305 -3.34 12.32 -2.28
N ALA A 306 -4.01 11.92 -3.38
CA ALA A 306 -4.52 10.56 -3.54
C ALA A 306 -3.41 9.51 -3.45
N LEU A 307 -2.24 9.77 -4.05
CA LEU A 307 -1.07 8.89 -3.96
C LEU A 307 -0.55 8.76 -2.54
N ALA A 308 -0.50 9.86 -1.77
CA ALA A 308 -0.12 9.82 -0.37
C ALA A 308 -1.13 9.02 0.48
N VAL A 309 -2.43 9.12 0.19
CA VAL A 309 -3.46 8.31 0.85
C VAL A 309 -3.30 6.83 0.53
N ILE A 310 -3.06 6.47 -0.74
CA ILE A 310 -2.78 5.08 -1.13
C ILE A 310 -1.50 4.58 -0.44
N LEU A 311 -0.46 5.41 -0.37
CA LEU A 311 0.77 5.07 0.34
C LEU A 311 0.52 4.85 1.84
N PHE A 312 -0.27 5.71 2.49
CA PHE A 312 -0.66 5.52 3.89
C PHE A 312 -1.40 4.19 4.10
N LEU A 313 -2.39 3.90 3.26
CA LEU A 313 -3.20 2.68 3.33
C LEU A 313 -2.39 1.41 3.03
N THR A 314 -1.32 1.50 2.24
CA THR A 314 -0.42 0.38 1.97
C THR A 314 0.65 0.20 3.05
N LEU A 315 1.16 1.29 3.62
CA LEU A 315 2.13 1.27 4.72
C LEU A 315 1.52 0.75 6.02
N LEU A 316 0.23 0.95 6.28
CA LEU A 316 -0.41 0.48 7.50
C LEU A 316 -0.39 -1.05 7.66
N PRO A 317 -0.87 -1.87 6.70
CA PRO A 317 -0.78 -3.33 6.80
C PRO A 317 0.66 -3.83 6.69
N LEU A 318 1.49 -3.21 5.83
CA LEU A 318 2.89 -3.58 5.68
C LEU A 318 3.68 -3.32 6.97
N GLY A 319 3.47 -2.16 7.59
CA GLY A 319 4.04 -1.79 8.87
C GLY A 319 3.53 -2.68 9.99
N SER A 320 2.25 -3.07 9.97
CA SER A 320 1.67 -4.03 10.93
C SER A 320 2.39 -5.38 10.86
N PHE A 321 2.65 -5.88 9.65
CA PHE A 321 3.48 -7.06 9.44
C PHE A 321 4.91 -6.85 9.95
N LEU A 322 5.53 -5.72 9.62
CA LEU A 322 6.90 -5.40 10.02
C LEU A 322 7.05 -5.22 11.54
N GLY A 323 6.00 -4.75 12.21
CA GLY A 323 5.97 -4.59 13.66
C GLY A 323 6.08 -5.91 14.42
N TYR A 324 5.64 -7.04 13.85
CA TYR A 324 5.93 -8.35 14.43
C TYR A 324 7.43 -8.64 14.46
N PHE A 325 8.16 -8.28 13.40
CA PHE A 325 9.62 -8.40 13.37
C PHE A 325 10.27 -7.46 14.38
N TRP A 326 9.80 -6.21 14.47
CA TRP A 326 10.34 -5.25 15.45
C TRP A 326 10.18 -5.75 16.88
N ARG A 327 9.01 -6.32 17.22
CA ARG A 327 8.77 -6.95 18.53
C ARG A 327 9.67 -8.18 18.74
N ALA A 328 9.82 -9.04 17.75
CA ALA A 328 10.65 -10.23 17.86
C ALA A 328 12.13 -9.88 18.11
N PHE A 329 12.69 -8.94 17.34
CA PHE A 329 14.06 -8.45 17.57
C PHE A 329 14.18 -7.68 18.88
N GLY A 330 13.18 -6.86 19.23
CA GLY A 330 13.12 -6.17 20.52
C GLY A 330 13.15 -7.15 21.69
N TYR A 331 12.43 -8.27 21.59
CA TYR A 331 12.45 -9.33 22.58
C TYR A 331 13.81 -10.00 22.72
N ILE A 332 14.53 -10.24 21.60
CA ILE A 332 15.89 -10.79 21.64
C ILE A 332 16.85 -9.83 22.37
N VAL A 333 16.77 -8.52 22.07
CA VAL A 333 17.57 -7.51 22.78
C VAL A 333 17.20 -7.45 24.26
N PHE A 334 15.90 -7.52 24.58
CA PHE A 334 15.43 -7.56 25.96
C PHE A 334 15.95 -8.80 26.72
N LEU A 335 15.92 -9.98 26.10
CA LEU A 335 16.52 -11.20 26.67
C LEU A 335 18.02 -11.07 26.88
N PHE A 336 18.73 -10.41 25.95
CA PHE A 336 20.15 -10.14 26.12
C PHE A 336 20.40 -9.24 27.34
N LEU A 337 19.62 -8.17 27.52
CA LEU A 337 19.72 -7.28 28.69
C LEU A 337 19.46 -8.03 30.00
N LEU A 338 18.43 -8.89 30.04
CA LEU A 338 18.16 -9.77 31.19
C LEU A 338 19.34 -10.72 31.48
N LYS A 339 19.90 -11.36 30.44
CA LYS A 339 21.03 -12.29 30.58
C LYS A 339 22.29 -11.60 31.11
N THR A 340 22.48 -10.32 30.79
CA THR A 340 23.60 -9.52 31.30
C THR A 340 23.35 -8.94 32.70
N GLU A 341 22.26 -9.33 33.37
CA GLU A 341 21.83 -8.80 34.68
C GLU A 341 21.66 -7.27 34.68
N GLN A 342 21.42 -6.70 33.50
CA GLN A 342 21.15 -5.27 33.35
C GLN A 342 19.68 -4.93 33.63
N LEU A 343 18.81 -5.94 33.63
CA LEU A 343 17.41 -5.85 33.98
C LEU A 343 17.06 -7.01 34.91
N GLU A 344 16.20 -6.73 35.88
CA GLU A 344 15.65 -7.74 36.79
C GLU A 344 14.13 -7.56 36.81
N ILE A 345 13.39 -8.67 36.70
CA ILE A 345 11.94 -8.67 36.82
C ILE A 345 11.61 -8.90 38.29
N VAL A 346 11.24 -7.83 39.00
CA VAL A 346 10.82 -7.91 40.40
C VAL A 346 9.31 -8.08 40.46
N GLU A 347 8.85 -9.25 40.89
CA GLU A 347 7.43 -9.48 41.17
C GLU A 347 7.03 -8.68 42.42
N HIS A 348 6.21 -7.64 42.23
CA HIS A 348 5.52 -6.97 43.32
C HIS A 348 4.13 -7.61 43.42
N LEU A 349 3.86 -8.30 44.54
CA LEU A 349 2.51 -8.70 44.91
C LEU A 349 1.78 -7.45 45.38
N ASP A 350 1.23 -6.66 44.47
CA ASP A 350 0.30 -5.60 44.85
C ASP A 350 -0.98 -6.27 45.36
N GLU A 351 -1.21 -6.18 46.68
CA GLU A 351 -2.48 -6.53 47.31
C GLU A 351 -3.55 -5.60 46.74
N VAL A 352 -4.38 -6.11 45.83
CA VAL A 352 -5.49 -5.36 45.24
C VAL A 352 -6.57 -5.18 46.32
N GLU A 353 -6.69 -3.98 46.87
CA GLU A 353 -7.79 -3.61 47.77
C GLU A 353 -9.10 -3.47 46.96
N GLU A 354 -10.04 -4.39 47.16
CA GLU A 354 -11.42 -4.24 46.69
C GLU A 354 -12.21 -3.35 47.65
N LEU A 355 -12.87 -2.31 47.10
CA LEU A 355 -13.84 -1.50 47.83
C LEU A 355 -15.13 -2.30 48.03
N GLU A 356 -15.25 -2.97 49.17
CA GLU A 356 -16.55 -3.45 49.65
C GLU A 356 -17.40 -2.26 50.09
N VAL A 357 -18.45 -1.96 49.32
CA VAL A 357 -19.55 -1.10 49.78
C VAL A 357 -20.36 -1.93 50.77
N THR A 358 -20.24 -1.62 52.05
CA THR A 358 -21.05 -2.22 53.12
C THR A 358 -22.42 -1.54 53.14
N ASP A 359 -23.49 -2.33 52.99
CA ASP A 359 -24.91 -1.87 53.03
C ASP A 359 -25.32 -1.25 54.38
#